data_AF-A0A8J6WFT1-F1
#
_entry.id   AF-A0A8J6WFT1-F1
#
_cell.length_a   1.000
_cell.length_b   1.000
_cell.length_c   1.000
_cell.angle_alpha   90.00
_cell.angle_beta   90.00
_cell.angle_gamma   90.00
#
_symmetry.space_group_name_H-M   'P 1'
#
loop_
_entity.id
_entity.type
_entity.pdbx_description
1 polymer ?
#
loop_
_entity_poly.entity_id
_entity_poly.type
_entity_poly.pdbx_seq_one_letter_code
_entity_poly.pdbx_strand_id
1 'polypeptide(L)'
;MLSRGCTGEIDLSWANPDRRTDAVLGFAMLTFASPTDEAQAAELMQPCLIRVVDNIRKHTETLDWRTDYLEQLRWPGDATPEQRQQVRDLAAQLSEASPDDEKAIRQQLSQLPTPAPGYELRLTQSASEAAAEEPRTATLDVWELCFEVCFDNYQPQQPVSVDPALLDEDGEINWLALDEKAKALVEKAIDRATAAV
;
A
#
# COMPACT_ATOMS: atom_id res chain seq x y z
N MET A 1 27.95 -24.08 -8.60
CA MET A 1 28.24 -22.88 -7.79
C MET A 1 28.17 -21.69 -8.74
N LEU A 2 27.16 -20.83 -8.74
CA LEU A 2 26.26 -20.38 -7.69
C LEU A 2 24.82 -20.29 -8.22
N SER A 3 23.86 -20.56 -7.32
CA SER A 3 22.42 -20.39 -7.52
C SER A 3 22.10 -18.99 -8.02
N ARG A 4 21.38 -18.89 -9.14
CA ARG A 4 20.56 -17.71 -9.44
C ARG A 4 19.27 -17.87 -8.66
N GLY A 5 19.06 -16.98 -7.70
CA GLY A 5 17.84 -16.93 -6.90
C GLY A 5 16.64 -16.81 -7.82
N CYS A 6 15.74 -17.79 -7.73
CA CYS A 6 14.37 -17.63 -8.16
C CYS A 6 13.70 -16.64 -7.21
N THR A 7 13.80 -15.34 -7.49
CA THR A 7 12.71 -14.43 -7.12
C THR A 7 11.56 -14.75 -8.05
N GLY A 8 10.82 -15.80 -7.69
CA GLY A 8 9.59 -16.19 -8.37
C GLY A 8 8.54 -15.12 -8.10
N GLU A 9 8.45 -14.16 -9.00
CA GLU A 9 7.33 -13.23 -9.07
C GLU A 9 6.09 -14.05 -9.43
N ILE A 10 5.15 -14.17 -8.50
CA ILE A 10 3.94 -14.97 -8.70
C ILE A 10 2.94 -14.10 -9.46
N ASP A 11 2.49 -14.55 -10.63
CA ASP A 11 1.42 -13.87 -11.36
C ASP A 11 0.09 -14.07 -10.61
N LEU A 12 -0.24 -13.09 -9.76
CA LEU A 12 -1.52 -13.00 -9.05
C LEU A 12 -2.58 -12.25 -9.88
N SER A 13 -2.53 -12.32 -11.20
CA SER A 13 -3.59 -11.79 -12.08
C SER A 13 -4.99 -12.31 -11.74
N TRP A 14 -5.09 -13.50 -11.12
CA TRP A 14 -6.35 -14.04 -10.60
C TRP A 14 -6.87 -13.31 -9.35
N ALA A 15 -5.97 -12.71 -8.55
CA ALA A 15 -6.33 -11.99 -7.33
C ALA A 15 -6.90 -10.59 -7.64
N ASN A 16 -6.70 -10.12 -8.88
CA ASN A 16 -7.36 -8.91 -9.36
C ASN A 16 -7.81 -9.06 -10.84
N PRO A 17 -9.05 -9.55 -11.08
CA PRO A 17 -9.53 -9.88 -12.42
C PRO A 17 -9.76 -8.67 -13.35
N ASP A 18 -9.68 -7.42 -12.86
CA ASP A 18 -9.95 -6.22 -13.66
C ASP A 18 -8.74 -5.27 -13.75
N ARG A 19 -7.69 -5.70 -14.45
CA ARG A 19 -6.50 -4.87 -14.75
C ARG A 19 -6.79 -3.65 -15.65
N ARG A 20 -8.05 -3.32 -15.98
CA ARG A 20 -8.40 -2.18 -16.85
C ARG A 20 -9.10 -1.02 -16.15
N THR A 21 -9.56 -1.18 -14.92
CA THR A 21 -10.31 -0.13 -14.20
C THR A 21 -9.83 0.10 -12.76
N ASP A 22 -9.01 -0.80 -12.22
CA ASP A 22 -8.66 -0.81 -10.79
C ASP A 22 -7.25 -0.27 -10.50
N ALA A 23 -6.85 0.84 -11.09
CA ALA A 23 -5.70 1.60 -10.58
C ALA A 23 -5.97 2.20 -9.17
N VAL A 24 -7.13 1.90 -8.59
CA VAL A 24 -7.64 2.40 -7.30
C VAL A 24 -7.85 1.26 -6.28
N LEU A 25 -6.99 0.24 -6.27
CA LEU A 25 -7.04 -0.93 -5.35
C LEU A 25 -6.64 -0.62 -3.89
N GLY A 26 -6.74 0.64 -3.46
CA GLY A 26 -6.78 0.98 -2.03
C GLY A 26 -8.17 0.80 -1.43
N PHE A 27 -9.23 0.79 -2.26
CA PHE A 27 -10.63 0.86 -1.79
C PHE A 27 -11.22 -0.47 -1.34
N ALA A 28 -10.77 -1.60 -1.89
CA ALA A 28 -11.37 -2.91 -1.60
C ALA A 28 -11.24 -3.35 -0.12
N MET A 29 -10.43 -2.66 0.68
CA MET A 29 -10.27 -2.90 2.12
C MET A 29 -11.00 -1.89 3.02
N LEU A 30 -11.60 -0.83 2.46
CA LEU A 30 -12.27 0.21 3.23
C LEU A 30 -13.78 -0.02 3.23
N THR A 31 -14.36 0.11 4.42
CA THR A 31 -15.81 0.30 4.54
C THR A 31 -16.05 1.79 4.73
N PHE A 32 -17.02 2.38 4.05
CA PHE A 32 -17.36 3.79 4.19
C PHE A 32 -18.51 3.98 5.17
N ALA A 33 -18.48 5.05 5.96
CA ALA A 33 -19.56 5.39 6.87
C ALA A 33 -20.85 5.80 6.14
N SER A 34 -20.73 6.36 4.93
CA SER A 34 -21.86 6.73 4.07
C SER A 34 -21.51 6.68 2.57
N PRO A 35 -22.52 6.65 1.68
CA PRO A 35 -22.29 6.77 0.23
C PRO A 35 -21.66 8.12 -0.17
N THR A 36 -21.87 9.17 0.63
CA THR A 36 -21.26 10.49 0.40
C THR A 36 -19.76 10.42 0.66
N ASP A 37 -19.34 9.77 1.75
CA ASP A 37 -17.92 9.55 2.06
C ASP A 37 -17.22 8.75 0.96
N GLU A 38 -17.89 7.73 0.42
CA GLU A 38 -17.36 6.91 -0.68
C GLU A 38 -17.13 7.75 -1.95
N ALA A 39 -18.11 8.58 -2.33
CA ALA A 39 -17.99 9.44 -3.50
C ALA A 39 -16.89 10.49 -3.34
N GLN A 40 -16.82 11.14 -2.17
CA GLN A 40 -15.78 12.14 -1.87
C GLN A 40 -14.38 11.50 -1.83
N ALA A 41 -14.26 10.32 -1.23
CA ALA A 41 -13.00 9.59 -1.21
C ALA A 41 -12.52 9.23 -2.63
N ALA A 42 -13.44 8.82 -3.52
CA ALA A 42 -13.10 8.49 -4.90
C ALA A 42 -12.46 9.68 -5.64
N GLU A 43 -12.90 10.90 -5.37
CA GLU A 43 -12.32 12.13 -5.95
C GLU A 43 -11.01 12.54 -5.26
N LEU A 44 -10.91 12.34 -3.95
CA LEU A 44 -9.80 12.81 -3.13
C LEU A 44 -8.55 11.92 -3.18
N MET A 45 -8.72 10.61 -3.36
CA MET A 45 -7.64 9.64 -3.17
C MET A 45 -6.49 9.79 -4.17
N GLN A 46 -6.77 10.10 -5.45
CA GLN A 46 -5.71 10.34 -6.43
C GLN A 46 -4.92 11.64 -6.11
N PRO A 47 -5.56 12.79 -5.88
CA PRO A 47 -4.92 13.98 -5.33
C PRO A 47 -4.08 13.70 -4.09
N CYS A 48 -4.60 12.94 -3.14
CA CYS A 48 -3.89 12.59 -1.91
C CYS A 48 -2.61 11.82 -2.20
N LEU A 49 -2.67 10.77 -3.02
CA LEU A 49 -1.49 9.98 -3.38
C LEU A 49 -0.40 10.86 -4.02
N ILE A 50 -0.78 11.75 -4.93
CA ILE A 50 0.14 12.70 -5.56
C ILE A 50 0.84 13.56 -4.49
N ARG A 51 0.07 14.09 -3.54
CA ARG A 51 0.60 14.96 -2.47
C ARG A 51 1.47 14.22 -1.48
N VAL A 52 1.12 12.99 -1.13
CA VAL A 52 1.93 12.13 -0.27
C VAL A 52 3.28 11.83 -0.93
N VAL A 53 3.28 11.34 -2.18
CA VAL A 53 4.52 11.01 -2.91
C VAL A 53 5.40 12.25 -3.12
N ASP A 54 4.80 13.39 -3.47
CA ASP A 54 5.55 14.64 -3.65
C ASP A 54 6.20 15.12 -2.34
N ASN A 55 5.49 15.06 -1.22
CA ASN A 55 6.04 15.42 0.08
C ASN A 55 7.07 14.40 0.60
N ILE A 56 6.93 13.10 0.28
CA ILE A 56 7.96 12.09 0.57
C ILE A 56 9.27 12.48 -0.13
N ARG A 57 9.20 12.82 -1.42
CA ARG A 57 10.37 13.24 -2.20
C ARG A 57 11.02 14.49 -1.57
N LYS A 58 10.23 15.53 -1.31
CA LYS A 58 10.73 16.79 -0.72
C LYS A 58 11.41 16.58 0.64
N HIS A 59 10.80 15.78 1.51
CA HIS A 59 11.36 15.55 2.86
C HIS A 59 12.66 14.75 2.78
N THR A 60 12.67 13.67 2.00
CA THR A 60 13.83 12.78 1.86
C THR A 60 15.01 13.44 1.15
N GLU A 61 14.79 14.43 0.27
CA GLU A 61 15.86 15.27 -0.29
C GLU A 61 16.68 16.02 0.77
N THR A 62 16.12 16.23 1.97
CA THR A 62 16.82 16.88 3.09
C THR A 62 17.51 15.89 4.03
N LEU A 63 17.33 14.58 3.80
CA LEU A 63 17.81 13.51 4.66
C LEU A 63 18.92 12.70 3.95
N ASP A 64 19.86 12.16 4.72
CA ASP A 64 20.89 11.24 4.21
C ASP A 64 20.36 9.80 3.93
N TRP A 65 19.09 9.70 3.55
CA TRP A 65 18.36 8.45 3.36
C TRP A 65 17.98 8.28 1.89
N ARG A 66 18.34 7.15 1.29
CA ARG A 66 17.90 6.77 -0.04
C ARG A 66 16.49 6.17 0.00
N THR A 67 15.64 6.59 -0.92
CA THR A 67 14.28 6.07 -1.11
C THR A 67 14.19 5.07 -2.26
N ASP A 68 13.58 3.92 -2.05
CA ASP A 68 13.09 3.04 -3.12
C ASP A 68 11.59 2.76 -2.91
N TYR A 69 10.79 2.81 -3.98
CA TYR A 69 9.38 2.40 -3.95
C TYR A 69 9.27 0.94 -4.39
N LEU A 70 8.56 0.12 -3.61
CA LEU A 70 8.41 -1.31 -3.81
C LEU A 70 6.93 -1.67 -3.93
N GLU A 71 6.58 -2.37 -5.00
CA GLU A 71 5.28 -3.02 -5.12
C GLU A 71 5.37 -4.36 -4.39
N GLN A 72 4.62 -4.51 -3.29
CA GLN A 72 4.60 -5.72 -2.48
C GLN A 72 3.17 -6.19 -2.27
N LEU A 73 2.97 -7.49 -2.12
CA LEU A 73 1.65 -8.04 -1.81
C LEU A 73 1.39 -7.95 -0.30
N ARG A 74 0.37 -7.20 0.08
CA ARG A 74 -0.06 -7.06 1.48
C ARG A 74 -1.07 -8.15 1.81
N TRP A 75 -0.67 -9.06 2.70
CA TRP A 75 -1.58 -10.06 3.26
C TRP A 75 -2.45 -9.46 4.36
N PRO A 76 -3.71 -9.90 4.51
CA PRO A 76 -4.50 -9.51 5.66
C PRO A 76 -3.83 -10.03 6.95
N GLY A 77 -3.98 -9.27 8.03
CA GLY A 77 -3.21 -9.48 9.27
C GLY A 77 -3.46 -10.83 9.96
N ASP A 78 -4.57 -11.47 9.64
CA ASP A 78 -4.98 -12.80 10.13
C ASP A 78 -4.48 -13.96 9.25
N ALA A 79 -3.89 -13.69 8.07
CA ALA A 79 -3.43 -14.73 7.17
C ALA A 79 -2.20 -15.49 7.72
N THR A 80 -2.32 -16.80 7.89
CA THR A 80 -1.24 -17.66 8.39
C THR A 80 -0.19 -17.96 7.32
N PRO A 81 1.07 -18.26 7.69
CA PRO A 81 2.10 -18.66 6.72
C PRO A 81 1.69 -19.81 5.81
N GLU A 82 0.93 -20.78 6.33
CA GLU A 82 0.40 -21.92 5.60
C GLU A 82 -0.64 -21.49 4.56
N GLN A 83 -1.58 -20.61 4.93
CA GLN A 83 -2.55 -20.06 3.98
C GLN A 83 -1.86 -19.27 2.87
N ARG A 84 -0.85 -18.47 3.23
CA ARG A 84 -0.03 -17.73 2.25
C ARG A 84 0.66 -18.69 1.29
N GLN A 85 1.26 -19.77 1.79
CA GLN A 85 1.89 -20.79 0.96
C GLN A 85 0.88 -21.50 0.05
N GLN A 86 -0.28 -21.87 0.60
CA GLN A 86 -1.33 -22.54 -0.16
C GLN A 86 -1.83 -21.69 -1.33
N VAL A 87 -2.00 -20.37 -1.12
CA VAL A 87 -2.34 -19.44 -2.20
C VAL A 87 -1.24 -19.41 -3.27
N ARG A 88 0.04 -19.40 -2.88
CA ARG A 88 1.17 -19.44 -3.84
C ARG A 88 1.14 -20.72 -4.67
N ASP A 89 0.93 -21.86 -4.03
CA ASP A 89 0.93 -23.17 -4.70
C ASP A 89 -0.25 -23.29 -5.68
N LEU A 90 -1.43 -22.83 -5.28
CA LEU A 90 -2.62 -22.82 -6.14
C LEU A 90 -2.49 -21.82 -7.30
N ALA A 91 -1.92 -20.64 -7.05
CA ALA A 91 -1.63 -19.66 -8.10
C ALA A 91 -0.67 -20.22 -9.17
N ALA A 92 0.38 -20.93 -8.74
CA ALA A 92 1.32 -21.57 -9.65
C ALA A 92 0.65 -22.67 -10.48
N GLN A 93 -0.22 -23.49 -9.86
CA GLN A 93 -1.00 -24.52 -10.56
C GLN A 93 -1.96 -23.91 -11.59
N LEU A 94 -2.58 -22.77 -11.28
CA LEU A 94 -3.52 -22.09 -12.17
C LEU A 94 -2.89 -21.69 -13.51
N SER A 95 -1.60 -21.32 -13.50
CA SER A 95 -0.87 -20.92 -14.73
C SER A 95 -0.70 -22.05 -15.74
N GLU A 96 -0.74 -23.30 -15.29
CA GLU A 96 -0.51 -24.50 -16.11
C GLU A 96 -1.76 -25.39 -16.19
N ALA A 97 -2.86 -24.98 -15.55
CA ALA A 97 -4.05 -25.80 -15.39
C ALA A 97 -4.84 -25.98 -16.69
N SER A 98 -5.50 -27.13 -16.81
CA SER A 98 -6.53 -27.35 -17.82
C SER A 98 -7.81 -26.56 -17.47
N PRO A 99 -8.74 -26.31 -18.41
CA PRO A 99 -9.96 -25.55 -18.14
C PRO A 99 -10.84 -26.12 -17.01
N ASP A 100 -10.84 -27.45 -16.82
CA ASP A 100 -11.60 -28.10 -15.75
C ASP A 100 -10.91 -27.95 -14.38
N ASP A 101 -9.58 -28.07 -14.36
CA ASP A 101 -8.76 -27.87 -13.15
C ASP A 101 -8.73 -26.39 -12.73
N GLU A 102 -8.73 -25.47 -13.71
CA GLU A 102 -8.77 -24.03 -13.49
C GLU A 102 -9.97 -23.63 -12.64
N LYS A 103 -11.14 -24.20 -12.93
CA LYS A 103 -12.37 -23.95 -12.17
C LYS A 103 -12.25 -24.42 -10.72
N ALA A 104 -11.68 -25.61 -10.50
CA ALA A 104 -11.49 -26.16 -9.16
C ALA A 104 -10.48 -25.33 -8.33
N ILE A 105 -9.38 -24.92 -8.96
CA ILE A 105 -8.34 -24.10 -8.33
C ILE A 105 -8.89 -22.71 -7.96
N ARG A 106 -9.64 -22.06 -8.88
CA ARG A 106 -10.30 -20.77 -8.60
C ARG A 106 -11.28 -20.86 -7.43
N GLN A 107 -12.03 -21.96 -7.35
CA GLN A 107 -12.94 -22.18 -6.22
C GLN A 107 -12.19 -22.30 -4.89
N GLN A 108 -11.05 -22.99 -4.85
CA GLN A 108 -10.24 -23.07 -3.63
C GLN A 108 -9.62 -21.71 -3.26
N LEU A 109 -9.11 -20.96 -4.24
CA LEU A 109 -8.55 -19.62 -4.02
C LEU A 109 -9.56 -18.65 -3.41
N SER A 110 -10.84 -18.73 -3.79
CA SER A 110 -11.91 -17.89 -3.21
C SER A 110 -12.14 -18.07 -1.70
N GLN A 111 -11.66 -19.17 -1.12
CA GLN A 111 -11.80 -19.48 0.31
C GLN A 111 -10.57 -19.07 1.12
N LEU A 112 -9.51 -18.60 0.46
CA LEU A 112 -8.26 -18.21 1.08
C LEU A 112 -8.14 -16.69 1.19
N PRO A 113 -7.35 -16.19 2.16
CA PRO A 113 -7.07 -14.76 2.25
C PRO A 113 -6.43 -14.27 0.94
N THR A 114 -6.98 -13.19 0.40
CA THR A 114 -6.46 -12.59 -0.84
C THR A 114 -5.53 -11.42 -0.47
N PRO A 115 -4.26 -11.44 -0.92
CA PRO A 115 -3.40 -10.29 -0.71
C PRO A 115 -3.81 -9.13 -1.62
N ALA A 116 -3.75 -7.92 -1.09
CA ALA A 116 -3.93 -6.69 -1.87
C ALA A 116 -2.58 -6.20 -2.41
N PRO A 117 -2.56 -5.44 -3.51
CA PRO A 117 -1.36 -4.71 -3.91
C PRO A 117 -1.04 -3.65 -2.84
N GLY A 118 0.16 -3.73 -2.29
CA GLY A 118 0.75 -2.78 -1.38
C GLY A 118 1.83 -1.96 -2.08
N TYR A 119 1.99 -0.72 -1.62
CA TYR A 119 3.01 0.20 -2.11
C TYR A 119 3.85 0.64 -0.92
N GLU A 120 5.06 0.11 -0.83
CA GLU A 120 5.96 0.38 0.29
C GLU A 120 7.05 1.36 -0.13
N LEU A 121 7.32 2.33 0.75
CA LEU A 121 8.50 3.15 0.71
C LEU A 121 9.58 2.52 1.59
N ARG A 122 10.73 2.17 0.99
CA ARG A 122 11.92 1.74 1.72
C ARG A 122 12.92 2.88 1.80
N LEU A 123 13.32 3.22 3.02
CA LEU A 123 14.35 4.20 3.35
C LEU A 123 15.62 3.46 3.76
N THR A 124 16.75 3.73 3.10
CA THR A 124 18.05 3.13 3.44
C THR A 124 19.09 4.20 3.72
N GLN A 125 19.71 4.17 4.90
CA GLN A 125 20.82 5.07 5.23
C GLN A 125 22.14 4.45 4.78
N SER A 126 23.02 5.26 4.19
CA SER A 126 24.38 4.86 3.85
C SER A 126 25.14 4.42 5.10
N ALA A 127 25.76 3.24 5.09
CA ALA A 127 26.68 2.85 6.15
C ALA A 127 27.91 3.77 6.13
N SER A 128 28.28 4.31 7.29
CA SER A 128 29.50 5.10 7.46
C SER A 128 30.72 4.22 7.24
N GLU A 129 31.69 4.69 6.44
CA GLU A 129 32.97 3.98 6.21
C GLU A 129 33.78 3.72 7.50
N ALA A 130 33.46 4.41 8.59
CA ALA A 130 34.12 4.28 9.89
C ALA A 130 33.52 3.21 10.81
N ALA A 131 32.35 2.65 10.49
CA ALA A 131 31.67 1.65 11.30
C ALA A 131 31.36 0.42 10.45
N ALA A 132 31.75 -0.77 10.92
CA ALA A 132 31.36 -2.05 10.33
C ALA A 132 29.88 -2.37 10.60
N GLU A 133 29.01 -1.39 10.36
CA GLU A 133 27.57 -1.46 10.63
C GLU A 133 26.81 -1.74 9.33
N GLU A 134 25.78 -2.59 9.44
CA GLU A 134 24.84 -2.82 8.34
C GLU A 134 24.02 -1.55 8.06
N PRO A 135 23.64 -1.30 6.81
CA PRO A 135 22.83 -0.13 6.45
C PRO A 135 21.48 -0.18 7.15
N ARG A 136 21.14 0.90 7.85
CA ARG A 136 19.83 1.02 8.51
C ARG A 136 18.75 1.13 7.46
N THR A 137 17.68 0.35 7.65
CA THR A 137 16.56 0.30 6.72
C THR A 137 15.25 0.47 7.48
N ALA A 138 14.44 1.43 7.05
CA ALA A 138 13.08 1.64 7.54
C ALA A 138 12.08 1.47 6.39
N THR A 139 10.87 0.99 6.69
CA THR A 139 9.79 0.82 5.71
C THR A 139 8.52 1.53 6.15
N LEU A 140 7.80 2.07 5.18
CA LEU A 140 6.53 2.77 5.36
C LEU A 140 5.54 2.30 4.30
N ASP A 141 4.27 2.20 4.69
CA ASP A 141 3.20 1.89 3.76
C ASP A 141 2.58 3.19 3.23
N VAL A 142 2.67 3.40 1.92
CA VAL A 142 2.22 4.65 1.28
C VAL A 142 0.70 4.75 1.27
N TRP A 143 -0.03 3.64 1.18
CA TRP A 143 -1.49 3.65 1.22
C TRP A 143 -2.04 3.96 2.60
N GLU A 144 -1.45 3.39 3.65
CA GLU A 144 -1.84 3.75 5.02
C GLU A 144 -1.66 5.25 5.28
N LEU A 145 -0.57 5.84 4.78
CA LEU A 145 -0.38 7.30 4.84
C LEU A 145 -1.44 8.06 4.07
N CYS A 146 -1.84 7.58 2.88
CA CYS A 146 -2.93 8.22 2.13
C CYS A 146 -4.26 8.16 2.88
N PHE A 147 -4.55 7.06 3.59
CA PHE A 147 -5.75 6.92 4.38
C PHE A 147 -5.74 7.81 5.62
N GLU A 148 -4.61 7.91 6.32
CA GLU A 148 -4.44 8.86 7.44
C GLU A 148 -4.61 10.32 6.98
N VAL A 149 -4.23 10.64 5.74
CA VAL A 149 -4.49 11.96 5.15
C VAL A 149 -5.97 12.11 4.81
N CYS A 150 -6.58 11.18 4.07
CA CYS A 150 -7.94 11.37 3.53
C CYS A 150 -9.06 11.31 4.56
N PHE A 151 -8.91 10.51 5.62
CA PHE A 151 -9.99 10.21 6.53
C PHE A 151 -9.80 10.83 7.91
N ASP A 152 -10.91 11.19 8.54
CA ASP A 152 -10.89 11.61 9.93
C ASP A 152 -10.79 10.39 10.85
N ASN A 153 -9.89 10.46 11.84
CA ASN A 153 -9.66 9.40 12.84
C ASN A 153 -9.54 7.98 12.24
N TYR A 154 -8.83 7.86 11.11
CA TYR A 154 -8.65 6.60 10.40
C TYR A 154 -8.19 5.47 11.33
N GLN A 155 -8.95 4.37 11.33
CA GLN A 155 -8.59 3.12 11.99
C GLN A 155 -8.83 1.96 11.03
N PRO A 156 -7.85 1.06 10.84
CA PRO A 156 -8.03 -0.12 10.02
C PRO A 156 -9.27 -0.92 10.46
N GLN A 157 -10.02 -1.44 9.49
CA GLN A 157 -11.22 -2.29 9.69
C GLN A 157 -12.46 -1.56 10.25
N GLN A 158 -12.42 -0.24 10.44
CA GLN A 158 -13.61 0.54 10.79
C GLN A 158 -14.16 1.29 9.58
N PRO A 159 -15.47 1.60 9.57
CA PRO A 159 -16.02 2.52 8.60
C PRO A 159 -15.31 3.87 8.64
N VAL A 160 -14.82 4.34 7.49
CA VAL A 160 -14.10 5.60 7.37
C VAL A 160 -15.04 6.73 6.94
N SER A 161 -14.75 7.95 7.40
CA SER A 161 -15.37 9.19 6.95
C SER A 161 -14.31 10.13 6.39
N VAL A 162 -14.62 10.81 5.30
CA VAL A 162 -13.69 11.78 4.70
C VAL A 162 -13.48 12.92 5.68
N ASP A 163 -12.23 13.37 5.83
CA ASP A 163 -11.92 14.53 6.66
C ASP A 163 -12.56 15.79 6.03
N PRO A 164 -13.56 16.41 6.66
CA PRO A 164 -14.25 17.55 6.09
C PRO A 164 -13.33 18.77 5.94
N ALA A 165 -12.20 18.83 6.65
CA ALA A 165 -11.23 19.92 6.49
C ALA A 165 -10.51 19.88 5.12
N LEU A 166 -10.58 18.75 4.42
CA LEU A 166 -10.02 18.59 3.07
C LEU A 166 -10.97 19.07 1.97
N LEU A 167 -12.19 19.48 2.34
CA LEU A 167 -13.18 20.01 1.43
C LEU A 167 -13.47 21.47 1.76
N ASP A 168 -13.84 22.26 0.77
CA ASP A 168 -14.28 23.64 0.95
C ASP A 168 -15.81 23.74 1.20
N GLU A 169 -16.34 24.96 1.24
CA GLU A 169 -17.75 25.22 1.50
C GLU A 169 -18.70 24.66 0.41
N ASP A 170 -18.18 24.46 -0.81
CA ASP A 170 -18.92 23.89 -1.93
C ASP A 170 -18.76 22.36 -2.03
N GLY A 171 -17.93 21.77 -1.15
CA GLY A 171 -17.61 20.36 -1.14
C GLY A 171 -16.54 19.97 -2.17
N GLU A 172 -15.85 20.93 -2.77
CA GLU A 172 -14.71 20.69 -3.65
C GLU A 172 -13.42 20.50 -2.82
N ILE A 173 -12.38 19.93 -3.44
CA ILE A 173 -11.13 19.62 -2.75
C ILE A 173 -10.40 20.92 -2.37
N ASN A 174 -10.15 21.09 -1.07
CA ASN A 174 -9.27 22.12 -0.55
C ASN A 174 -7.81 21.69 -0.73
N TRP A 175 -7.23 22.04 -1.88
CA TRP A 175 -5.86 21.68 -2.25
C TRP A 175 -4.78 22.14 -1.27
N LEU A 176 -5.00 23.28 -0.61
CA LEU A 176 -4.05 23.81 0.37
C LEU A 176 -4.07 22.94 1.64
N ALA A 177 -5.27 22.68 2.19
CA ALA A 177 -5.41 21.83 3.36
C ALA A 177 -4.90 20.41 3.10
N LEU A 178 -5.13 19.87 1.90
CA LEU A 178 -4.62 18.56 1.50
C LEU A 178 -3.09 18.52 1.48
N ASP A 179 -2.43 19.52 0.88
CA ASP A 179 -0.97 19.58 0.82
C ASP A 179 -0.35 19.77 2.22
N GLU A 180 -0.93 20.65 3.05
CA GLU A 180 -0.48 20.89 4.42
C GLU A 180 -0.63 19.65 5.31
N LYS A 181 -1.79 18.97 5.25
CA LYS A 181 -2.02 17.73 5.99
C LYS A 181 -1.10 16.61 5.52
N ALA A 182 -0.96 16.43 4.20
CA ALA A 182 -0.07 15.43 3.61
C ALA A 182 1.38 15.66 4.04
N LYS A 183 1.87 16.90 3.98
CA LYS A 183 3.20 17.28 4.42
C LYS A 183 3.42 16.91 5.90
N ALA A 184 2.53 17.36 6.78
CA ALA A 184 2.67 17.13 8.22
C ALA A 184 2.70 15.64 8.59
N LEU A 185 1.85 14.82 7.96
CA LEU A 185 1.81 13.38 8.21
C LEU A 185 3.01 12.65 7.62
N VAL A 186 3.45 13.01 6.41
CA VAL A 186 4.64 12.42 5.77
C VAL A 186 5.91 12.69 6.60
N GLU A 187 6.14 13.95 7.00
CA GLU A 187 7.30 14.32 7.82
C GLU A 187 7.31 13.51 9.13
N LYS A 188 6.17 13.50 9.83
CA LYS A 188 6.00 12.73 11.07
C LYS A 188 6.25 11.23 10.88
N ALA A 189 5.77 10.64 9.79
CA ALA A 189 5.91 9.22 9.53
C ALA A 189 7.36 8.82 9.24
N ILE A 190 8.05 9.59 8.39
CA ILE A 190 9.46 9.36 8.05
C ILE A 190 10.36 9.57 9.27
N ASP A 191 10.15 10.63 10.04
CA ASP A 191 10.94 10.91 11.24
C ASP A 191 10.78 9.80 12.27
N ARG A 192 9.54 9.30 12.47
CA ARG A 192 9.28 8.16 13.35
C ARG A 192 9.95 6.88 12.86
N ALA A 193 9.86 6.58 11.56
CA ALA A 193 10.39 5.35 10.98
C ALA A 193 11.92 5.31 11.03
N THR A 194 12.58 6.43 10.71
CA THR A 194 14.04 6.55 10.73
C THR A 194 14.61 6.59 12.16
N ALA A 195 13.87 7.13 13.13
CA ALA A 195 14.28 7.11 14.54
C ALA A 195 14.16 5.72 15.20
N ALA A 196 13.38 4.81 14.61
CA ALA A 196 13.14 3.47 15.16
C ALA A 196 14.21 2.43 14.77
N VAL A 197 15.19 2.80 13.94
CA VAL A 197 16.18 1.90 13.33
C VAL A 197 17.64 2.27 13.61
#